data_AF-A0A1Q3C075-F1
#
_entry.id   AF-A0A1Q3C075-F1
#
_cell.length_a   1.000
_cell.length_b   1.000
_cell.length_c   1.000
_cell.angle_alpha   90.00
_cell.angle_beta   90.00
_cell.angle_gamma   90.00
#
_symmetry.space_group_name_H-M   'P 1'
#
loop_
_entity.id
_entity.type
_entity.pdbx_description
1 polymer ?
#
loop_
_entity_poly.entity_id
_entity_poly.type
_entity_poly.pdbx_seq_one_letter_code
_entity_poly.pdbx_strand_id
1 'polypeptide(L)'
;MELDNASKIDPPSTLLVPSRRCPPPHCALMINCDGALFESREGRTSMVVKDVQGTVVMATSTKFQYTNDPPTIEALSILQAMKLASRNGWRRIVVESDTEAVVTYIRTEIPCLTLYGNIV
;
A
#
# COMPACT_ATOMS: atom_id res chain seq x y z
N MET A 1 -26.73 53.23 5.49
CA MET A 1 -27.21 52.29 6.52
C MET A 1 -27.82 51.13 5.74
N GLU A 2 -27.53 49.89 6.15
CA GLU A 2 -27.66 48.62 5.41
C GLU A 2 -26.56 48.34 4.37
N LEU A 3 -25.98 47.13 4.25
CA LEU A 3 -25.95 45.89 5.04
C LEU A 3 -24.72 45.10 4.55
N ASP A 4 -24.08 44.35 5.43
CA ASP A 4 -23.06 43.35 5.11
C ASP A 4 -23.54 42.34 4.05
N ASN A 5 -22.68 41.93 3.12
CA ASN A 5 -22.78 40.58 2.56
C ASN A 5 -21.41 40.04 2.14
N ALA A 6 -20.79 39.30 3.06
CA ALA A 6 -19.65 38.45 2.78
C ALA A 6 -20.14 37.16 2.10
N SER A 7 -19.52 36.78 0.98
CA SER A 7 -19.42 35.37 0.62
C SER A 7 -17.94 34.98 0.70
N LYS A 8 -17.54 34.50 1.88
CA LYS A 8 -16.34 33.68 1.99
C LYS A 8 -16.63 32.38 1.24
N ILE A 9 -15.88 32.14 0.17
CA ILE A 9 -15.88 30.85 -0.50
C ILE A 9 -15.19 29.88 0.45
N ASP A 10 -15.96 28.96 1.02
CA ASP A 10 -15.39 27.88 1.82
C ASP A 10 -14.52 26.99 0.90
N PRO A 11 -13.30 26.63 1.32
CA PRO A 11 -12.49 25.67 0.57
C PRO A 11 -13.22 24.31 0.52
N PRO A 12 -13.01 23.51 -0.54
CA PRO A 12 -13.72 22.25 -0.69
C PRO A 12 -13.46 21.39 0.54
N SER A 13 -14.53 21.12 1.28
CA SER A 13 -14.54 20.18 2.38
C SER A 13 -14.15 18.83 1.81
N THR A 14 -12.87 18.49 1.93
CA THR A 14 -12.38 17.12 1.73
C THR A 14 -12.99 16.33 2.88
N LEU A 15 -14.21 15.85 2.67
CA LEU A 15 -14.84 14.89 3.55
C LEU A 15 -13.85 13.73 3.63
N LEU A 16 -13.18 13.62 4.76
CA LEU A 16 -12.51 12.41 5.19
C LEU A 16 -13.61 11.36 5.35
N VAL A 17 -14.08 10.82 4.24
CA VAL A 17 -14.87 9.60 4.25
C VAL A 17 -13.96 8.61 4.96
N PRO A 18 -14.30 8.10 6.15
CA PRO A 18 -13.57 7.01 6.72
C PRO A 18 -13.83 5.87 5.74
N SER A 19 -12.90 5.61 4.83
CA SER A 19 -12.95 4.41 4.01
C SER A 19 -13.00 3.29 5.03
N ARG A 20 -14.18 2.68 5.19
CA ARG A 20 -14.42 1.62 6.17
C ARG A 20 -13.70 0.38 5.66
N ARG A 21 -12.37 0.41 5.73
CA ARG A 21 -11.54 -0.76 5.55
C ARG A 21 -11.88 -1.66 6.72
N CYS A 22 -12.33 -2.88 6.42
CA CYS A 22 -12.70 -3.84 7.45
C CYS A 22 -11.54 -3.93 8.45
N PRO A 23 -11.80 -3.82 9.77
CA PRO A 23 -10.76 -4.09 10.74
C PRO A 23 -10.14 -5.44 10.40
N PRO A 24 -8.80 -5.55 10.36
CA PRO A 24 -8.16 -6.83 10.12
C PRO A 24 -8.75 -7.88 11.09
N PRO A 25 -8.90 -9.16 10.67
CA PRO A 25 -9.42 -10.21 11.55
C PRO A 25 -8.77 -10.12 12.94
N HIS A 26 -9.57 -10.29 13.99
CA HIS A 26 -9.18 -10.01 15.38
C HIS A 26 -7.70 -10.35 15.64
N CYS A 27 -6.90 -9.32 15.91
CA CYS A 27 -5.45 -9.38 16.21
C CYS A 27 -4.49 -9.53 15.01
N ALA A 28 -4.83 -9.06 13.81
CA ALA A 28 -3.86 -8.92 12.71
C ALA A 28 -3.42 -7.45 12.49
N LEU A 29 -2.15 -7.26 12.12
CA LEU A 29 -1.64 -5.97 11.63
C LEU A 29 -1.99 -5.82 10.15
N MET A 30 -2.46 -4.65 9.73
CA MET A 30 -2.68 -4.36 8.31
C MET A 30 -1.45 -3.66 7.74
N ILE A 31 -0.88 -4.18 6.66
CA ILE A 31 0.26 -3.59 5.95
C ILE A 31 -0.24 -3.17 4.58
N ASN A 32 -0.45 -1.87 4.39
CA ASN A 32 -0.72 -1.32 3.07
C ASN A 32 0.62 -1.11 2.38
N CYS A 33 0.81 -1.65 1.17
CA CYS A 33 2.02 -1.46 0.39
C CYS A 33 1.71 -0.98 -1.02
N ASP A 34 2.65 -0.23 -1.58
CA ASP A 34 2.53 0.40 -2.90
C ASP A 34 3.92 0.51 -3.54
N GLY A 35 3.99 0.34 -4.86
CA GLY A 35 5.19 0.38 -5.67
C GLY A 35 5.17 1.52 -6.68
N ALA A 36 6.05 2.51 -6.50
CA ALA A 36 6.21 3.60 -7.45
C ALA A 36 7.40 3.36 -8.38
N LEU A 37 7.18 3.41 -9.70
CA LEU A 37 8.23 3.41 -10.71
C LEU A 37 8.43 4.83 -11.26
N PHE A 38 9.68 5.29 -11.31
CA PHE A 38 10.06 6.59 -11.85
C PHE A 38 10.69 6.43 -13.23
N GLU A 39 10.62 7.49 -14.07
CA GLU A 39 11.22 7.50 -15.42
C GLU A 39 12.71 7.17 -15.43
N SER A 40 13.43 7.49 -14.34
CA SER A 40 14.84 7.16 -14.13
C SER A 40 15.12 5.66 -13.92
N ARG A 41 14.10 4.78 -14.02
CA ARG A 41 14.15 3.35 -13.66
C ARG A 41 14.49 3.11 -12.19
N GLU A 42 14.32 4.15 -11.37
CA GLU A 42 14.25 4.03 -9.92
C GLU A 42 12.89 3.47 -9.55
N GLY A 43 12.86 2.43 -8.71
CA GLY A 43 11.65 1.95 -8.06
C GLY A 43 11.65 2.38 -6.59
N ARG A 44 10.47 2.63 -6.02
CA ARG A 44 10.29 2.77 -4.59
C ARG A 44 9.15 1.91 -4.13
N THR A 45 9.35 1.19 -3.05
CA THR A 45 8.26 0.57 -2.31
C THR A 45 7.95 1.45 -1.12
N SER A 46 6.69 1.60 -0.78
CA SER A 46 6.25 2.23 0.46
C SER A 46 5.30 1.30 1.19
N MET A 47 5.27 1.40 2.52
CA MET A 47 4.27 0.69 3.31
C MET A 47 3.90 1.42 4.59
N VAL A 48 2.65 1.25 4.98
CA VAL A 48 2.06 1.77 6.21
C VAL A 48 1.44 0.61 6.98
N VAL A 49 1.93 0.38 8.20
CA VAL A 49 1.43 -0.65 9.11
C VAL A 49 0.45 -0.04 10.08
N LYS A 50 -0.72 -0.64 10.20
CA LYS A 50 -1.78 -0.23 11.12
C LYS A 50 -2.14 -1.35 12.09
N ASP A 51 -2.43 -0.99 13.33
CA ASP A 51 -3.01 -1.90 14.31
C ASP A 51 -4.50 -2.18 14.04
N VAL A 52 -5.12 -2.97 14.92
CA VAL A 52 -6.53 -3.36 14.79
C VAL A 52 -7.50 -2.20 15.00
N GLN A 53 -7.06 -1.09 15.61
CA GLN A 53 -7.81 0.15 15.73
C GLN A 53 -7.62 1.06 14.51
N GLY A 54 -6.77 0.67 13.54
CA GLY A 54 -6.42 1.48 12.39
C GLY A 54 -5.33 2.52 12.68
N THR A 55 -4.71 2.49 13.86
CA THR A 55 -3.63 3.41 14.24
C THR A 55 -2.38 3.05 13.48
N VAL A 56 -1.74 4.04 12.86
CA VAL A 56 -0.44 3.84 12.19
C VAL A 56 0.63 3.58 13.25
N VAL A 57 1.22 2.38 13.22
CA VAL A 57 2.28 1.95 14.16
C VAL A 57 3.66 1.93 13.51
N MET A 58 3.72 1.90 12.18
CA MET A 58 4.98 1.95 11.43
C MET A 58 4.73 2.46 10.02
N ALA A 59 5.70 3.18 9.45
CA ALA A 59 5.77 3.47 8.02
C ALA A 59 7.21 3.31 7.55
N THR A 60 7.41 2.76 6.35
CA THR A 60 8.75 2.62 5.77
C THR A 60 8.69 2.73 4.26
N SER A 61 9.81 3.10 3.66
CA SER A 61 10.01 3.11 2.22
C SER A 61 11.39 2.58 1.89
N THR A 62 11.51 1.88 0.75
CA THR A 62 12.76 1.31 0.26
C THR A 62 12.93 1.65 -1.20
N LYS A 63 14.14 2.08 -1.57
CA LYS A 63 14.51 2.40 -2.95
C LYS A 63 15.13 1.18 -3.63
N PHE A 64 14.76 0.96 -4.88
CA PHE A 64 15.27 -0.06 -5.78
C PHE A 64 15.85 0.61 -7.01
N GLN A 65 16.94 0.06 -7.54
CA GLN A 65 17.51 0.49 -8.81
C GLN A 65 17.15 -0.52 -9.90
N TYR A 66 17.14 -0.07 -11.15
CA TYR A 66 16.98 -0.91 -12.33
C TYR A 66 15.65 -1.69 -12.33
N THR A 67 14.56 -1.06 -11.88
CA THR A 67 13.22 -1.64 -12.01
C THR A 67 12.65 -1.30 -13.38
N ASN A 68 12.00 -2.28 -14.02
CA ASN A 68 11.74 -2.24 -15.46
C ASN A 68 10.27 -2.06 -15.81
N ASP A 69 9.37 -2.36 -14.88
CA ASP A 69 7.94 -2.31 -15.10
C ASP A 69 7.18 -2.12 -13.77
N PRO A 70 6.00 -1.48 -13.81
CA PRO A 70 5.18 -1.27 -12.61
C PRO A 70 4.81 -2.56 -11.85
N PRO A 71 4.36 -3.65 -12.51
CA PRO A 71 4.06 -4.90 -11.81
C PRO A 71 5.24 -5.47 -11.00
N THR A 72 6.48 -5.32 -11.49
CA THR A 72 7.67 -5.72 -10.74
C THR A 72 7.85 -4.91 -9.45
N ILE A 73 7.68 -3.58 -9.47
CA ILE A 73 7.84 -2.78 -8.24
C ILE A 73 6.71 -3.05 -7.23
N GLU A 74 5.53 -3.41 -7.72
CA GLU A 74 4.38 -3.82 -6.90
C GLU A 74 4.60 -5.19 -6.25
N ALA A 75 5.06 -6.18 -7.02
CA ALA A 75 5.45 -7.46 -6.46
C ALA A 75 6.56 -7.30 -5.41
N LEU A 76 7.53 -6.40 -5.64
CA LEU A 76 8.55 -6.05 -4.67
C LEU A 76 7.96 -5.38 -3.41
N SER A 77 6.93 -4.53 -3.54
CA SER A 77 6.29 -3.87 -2.40
C SER A 77 5.65 -4.88 -1.46
N ILE A 78 4.95 -5.88 -2.01
CA ILE A 78 4.36 -7.01 -1.28
C ILE A 78 5.46 -7.87 -0.65
N LEU A 79 6.52 -8.21 -1.39
CA LEU A 79 7.65 -8.98 -0.86
C LEU A 79 8.32 -8.26 0.33
N GLN A 80 8.49 -6.94 0.25
CA GLN A 80 9.05 -6.17 1.36
C GLN A 80 8.11 -6.15 2.58
N ALA A 81 6.80 -6.06 2.37
CA ALA A 81 5.82 -6.17 3.46
C ALA A 81 5.92 -7.54 4.17
N MET A 82 6.04 -8.63 3.40
CA MET A 82 6.22 -9.99 3.94
C MET A 82 7.54 -10.13 4.70
N LYS A 83 8.64 -9.58 4.16
CA LYS A 83 9.95 -9.55 4.82
C LYS A 83 9.91 -8.75 6.11
N LEU A 84 9.23 -7.60 6.12
CA LEU A 84 9.05 -6.78 7.31
C LEU A 84 8.30 -7.56 8.40
N ALA A 85 7.19 -8.19 8.06
CA ALA A 85 6.42 -9.00 9.00
C ALA A 85 7.23 -10.17 9.57
N SER A 86 7.96 -10.88 8.71
CA SER A 86 8.85 -11.98 9.11
C SER A 86 9.93 -11.52 10.10
N ARG A 87 10.63 -10.41 9.80
CA ARG A 87 11.69 -9.85 10.66
C ARG A 87 11.19 -9.39 12.03
N ASN A 88 9.94 -8.91 12.11
CA ASN A 88 9.32 -8.46 13.35
C ASN A 88 8.56 -9.58 14.10
N GLY A 89 8.55 -10.81 13.57
CA GLY A 89 7.83 -11.94 14.18
C GLY A 89 6.30 -11.79 14.14
N TRP A 90 5.76 -10.97 13.23
CA TRP A 90 4.32 -10.79 13.08
C TRP A 90 3.70 -12.00 12.39
N ARG A 91 2.90 -12.77 13.14
CA ARG A 91 2.28 -14.02 12.66
C ARG A 91 0.87 -13.85 12.09
N ARG A 92 0.23 -12.72 12.37
CA ARG A 92 -1.12 -12.39 11.90
C ARG A 92 -1.05 -11.03 11.23
N ILE A 93 -1.06 -11.04 9.90
CA ILE A 93 -1.01 -9.84 9.08
C ILE A 93 -2.05 -9.91 7.97
N VAL A 94 -2.46 -8.75 7.48
CA VAL A 94 -3.18 -8.58 6.23
C VAL A 94 -2.33 -7.66 5.36
N VAL A 95 -1.93 -8.10 4.18
CA VAL A 95 -1.23 -7.25 3.21
C VAL A 95 -2.25 -6.72 2.20
N GLU A 96 -2.33 -5.40 2.06
CA GLU A 96 -3.20 -4.69 1.10
C GLU A 96 -2.33 -4.05 0.01
N SER A 97 -2.60 -4.40 -1.25
CA SER A 97 -2.01 -3.80 -2.46
C SER A 97 -3.13 -3.59 -3.47
N ASP A 98 -3.01 -2.54 -4.29
CA ASP A 98 -3.98 -2.17 -5.32
C ASP A 98 -3.76 -2.89 -6.67
N THR A 99 -2.69 -3.68 -6.78
CA THR A 99 -2.30 -4.31 -8.04
C THR A 99 -2.93 -5.70 -8.20
N GLU A 100 -4.12 -5.71 -8.79
CA GLU A 100 -4.92 -6.92 -9.01
C GLU A 100 -4.14 -8.03 -9.74
N ALA A 101 -3.36 -7.69 -10.76
CA ALA A 101 -2.60 -8.67 -11.55
C ALA A 101 -1.60 -9.46 -10.68
N VAL A 102 -0.82 -8.75 -9.85
CA VAL A 102 0.18 -9.34 -8.96
C VAL A 102 -0.51 -10.16 -7.86
N VAL A 103 -1.54 -9.60 -7.22
CA VAL A 103 -2.31 -10.30 -6.17
C VAL A 103 -2.98 -11.56 -6.71
N THR A 104 -3.45 -11.53 -7.95
CA THR A 104 -4.04 -12.70 -8.62
C THR A 104 -3.00 -13.80 -8.78
N TYR A 105 -1.82 -13.51 -9.33
CA TYR A 105 -0.77 -14.51 -9.50
C TYR A 105 -0.32 -15.13 -8.18
N ILE A 106 -0.11 -14.33 -7.13
CA ILE A 106 0.25 -14.82 -5.78
C ILE A 106 -0.79 -15.81 -5.23
N ARG A 107 -2.06 -15.63 -5.58
CA ARG A 107 -3.17 -16.47 -5.08
C ARG A 107 -3.42 -17.71 -5.92
N THR A 108 -2.82 -17.82 -7.10
CA THR A 108 -2.99 -18.97 -7.99
C THR A 108 -1.90 -20.00 -7.79
N GLU A 109 -2.18 -21.26 -8.11
CA GLU A 109 -1.16 -22.32 -8.16
C GLU A 109 -0.49 -22.43 -9.55
N ILE A 110 -0.81 -21.49 -10.46
CA ILE A 110 -0.28 -21.49 -11.82
C ILE A 110 1.06 -20.75 -11.83
N PRO A 111 2.13 -21.32 -12.42
CA PRO A 111 3.40 -20.63 -12.57
C PRO A 111 3.24 -19.27 -13.29
N CYS A 112 3.74 -18.21 -12.67
CA CYS A 112 3.79 -16.89 -13.29
C CYS A 112 5.00 -16.80 -14.23
N LEU A 113 4.77 -16.74 -15.54
CA LEU A 113 5.84 -16.64 -16.56
C LEU A 113 6.19 -15.18 -16.94
N THR A 114 5.80 -14.22 -16.10
CA THR A 114 6.09 -12.79 -16.31
C THR A 114 7.47 -12.41 -15.76
N LEU A 115 7.92 -11.17 -16.00
CA LEU A 115 9.19 -10.64 -15.46
C LEU A 115 9.27 -10.72 -13.93
N TYR A 116 8.13 -10.58 -13.24
CA TYR A 116 8.05 -10.64 -11.78
C TYR A 116 7.72 -12.05 -11.26
N GLY A 117 7.68 -13.07 -12.12
CA GLY A 117 7.33 -14.44 -11.76
C GLY A 117 8.22 -15.08 -10.71
N ASN A 118 9.48 -14.62 -10.56
CA ASN A 118 10.38 -15.07 -9.51
C ASN A 118 10.11 -14.42 -8.13
N ILE A 119 9.19 -13.44 -8.08
CA ILE A 119 8.82 -12.70 -6.86
C ILE A 119 7.50 -13.22 -6.30
N VAL A 120 6.56 -13.64 -7.16
CA VAL A 120 5.18 -14.03 -6.83
C VAL A 120 4.97 -15.54 -6.79
#